data_AF-A0A8T0H4Q1-F1
#
_entry.id   AF-A0A8T0H4Q1-F1
#
_cell.length_a   1.000
_cell.length_b   1.000
_cell.length_c   1.000
_cell.angle_alpha   90.00
_cell.angle_beta   90.00
_cell.angle_gamma   90.00
#
_symmetry.space_group_name_H-M   'P 1'
#
loop_
_entity.id
_entity.type
_entity.pdbx_description
1 polymer ?
#
loop_
_entity_poly.entity_id
_entity_poly.type
_entity_poly.pdbx_seq_one_letter_code
_entity_poly.pdbx_strand_id
1 'polypeptide(L)'
;MAMGMHSTHVALALLFACILLVAMGAGPPVHASQPGDEAQLGNIRVVFQTSYGDIEFGFYPDVAPKTVAHILKLVRLGAYNTNHFFRVDRGFVAQVADVIGGREAPLNAEQRAEGEKTVPGEFSKVKHVRGILSMGRYSDPDSAGSSFSMLLGNAPHLDGQVALHLDYFM
;
A
#
# COMPACT_ATOMS: atom_id res chain seq x y z
N MET A 1 40.48 78.86 51.26
CA MET A 1 39.05 78.62 51.52
C MET A 1 38.81 77.12 51.47
N ALA A 2 38.06 76.61 52.44
CA ALA A 2 37.96 75.22 52.84
C ALA A 2 36.59 74.62 52.50
N MET A 3 36.52 73.28 52.52
CA MET A 3 35.37 72.40 52.81
C MET A 3 34.19 72.45 51.81
N GLY A 4 33.46 71.38 51.51
CA GLY A 4 33.40 70.02 52.06
C GLY A 4 32.30 69.23 51.34
N MET A 5 32.40 67.91 51.42
CA MET A 5 31.52 66.88 50.84
C MET A 5 30.05 66.98 51.24
N HIS A 6 29.14 66.42 50.42
CA HIS A 6 28.07 65.56 50.90
C HIS A 6 27.71 64.47 49.87
N SER A 7 27.57 63.25 50.40
CA SER A 7 27.30 61.96 49.76
C SER A 7 25.82 61.61 49.90
N THR A 8 25.21 60.96 48.89
CA THR A 8 24.11 60.00 49.10
C THR A 8 23.97 58.98 47.95
N HIS A 9 23.99 57.72 48.38
CA HIS A 9 23.75 56.40 47.78
C HIS A 9 22.71 56.25 46.63
N VAL A 10 22.88 55.23 45.77
CA VAL A 10 22.07 53.96 45.76
C VAL A 10 22.18 53.20 44.41
N ALA A 11 22.37 51.88 44.53
CA ALA A 11 21.99 50.76 43.66
C ALA A 11 22.71 50.48 42.32
N LEU A 12 23.60 49.49 42.43
CA LEU A 12 23.91 48.45 41.46
C LEU A 12 22.65 47.82 40.84
N ALA A 13 22.51 47.86 39.52
CA ALA A 13 21.57 47.03 38.77
C ALA A 13 22.31 46.34 37.62
N LEU A 14 22.69 45.07 37.88
CA LEU A 14 23.15 44.11 36.88
C LEU A 14 21.98 43.77 35.95
N LEU A 15 21.95 44.36 34.76
CA LEU A 15 21.05 43.93 33.69
C LEU A 15 21.68 42.71 33.00
N PHE A 16 21.25 41.54 33.43
CA PHE A 16 21.34 40.29 32.68
C PHE A 16 20.65 40.50 31.33
N ALA A 17 21.43 40.67 30.26
CA ALA A 17 20.91 40.53 28.91
C ALA A 17 20.65 39.03 28.66
N CYS A 18 19.38 38.63 28.80
CA CYS A 18 18.90 37.32 28.42
C CYS A 18 19.26 37.03 26.95
N ILE A 19 20.19 36.09 26.76
CA ILE A 19 20.44 35.44 25.48
C ILE A 19 19.18 34.62 25.15
N LEU A 20 18.35 35.12 24.25
CA LEU A 20 17.29 34.36 23.62
C LEU A 20 17.94 33.33 22.68
N LEU A 21 18.23 32.14 23.22
CA LEU A 21 18.54 30.96 22.43
C LEU A 21 17.23 30.50 21.79
N VAL A 22 16.95 30.93 20.56
CA VAL A 22 15.91 30.30 19.75
C VAL A 22 16.42 28.91 19.40
N ALA A 23 16.02 27.92 20.20
CA ALA A 23 16.16 26.52 19.84
C ALA A 23 15.28 26.29 18.61
N MET A 24 15.88 26.33 17.41
CA MET A 24 15.27 25.74 16.23
C MET A 24 15.07 24.26 16.56
N GLY A 25 13.82 23.88 16.82
CA GLY A 25 13.45 22.49 17.01
C GLY A 25 13.87 21.72 15.77
N ALA A 26 14.92 20.92 15.89
CA ALA A 26 15.14 19.81 14.99
C ALA A 26 13.90 18.93 15.12
N GLY A 27 13.04 18.97 14.09
CA GLY A 27 12.00 17.96 13.93
C GLY A 27 12.64 16.57 14.01
N PRO A 28 11.89 15.53 14.41
CA PRO A 28 12.43 14.17 14.41
C PRO A 28 13.06 13.89 13.05
N PRO A 29 14.21 13.18 13.00
CA PRO A 29 14.89 12.91 11.74
C PRO A 29 13.89 12.20 10.82
N VAL A 30 13.52 12.89 9.75
CA VAL A 30 12.78 12.28 8.64
C VAL A 30 13.75 11.23 8.10
N HIS A 31 13.48 9.96 8.39
CA HIS A 31 14.21 8.85 7.79
C HIS A 31 14.01 8.96 6.28
N ALA A 32 15.02 9.46 5.57
CA ALA A 32 15.08 9.36 4.13
C ALA A 32 15.06 7.87 3.79
N SER A 33 14.01 7.42 3.10
CA SER A 33 13.91 6.06 2.57
C SER A 33 15.18 5.77 1.76
N GLN A 34 15.90 4.70 2.12
CA GLN A 34 17.10 4.29 1.38
C GLN A 34 16.68 3.80 -0.03
N PRO A 35 17.54 3.90 -1.05
CA PRO A 35 17.24 3.53 -2.45
C PRO A 35 16.88 2.05 -2.71
N GLY A 36 16.69 1.23 -1.67
CA GLY A 36 16.31 -0.19 -1.74
C GLY A 36 14.99 -0.53 -1.04
N ASP A 37 14.27 0.46 -0.50
CA ASP A 37 12.99 0.26 0.22
C ASP A 37 11.74 0.48 -0.67
N GLU A 38 11.92 0.81 -1.95
CA GLU A 38 10.80 0.99 -2.87
C GLU A 38 10.37 -0.35 -3.48
N ALA A 39 9.07 -0.63 -3.47
CA ALA A 39 8.49 -1.82 -4.07
C ALA A 39 8.83 -1.89 -5.56
N GLN A 40 9.44 -2.99 -6.00
CA GLN A 40 9.88 -3.15 -7.39
C GLN A 40 8.89 -3.97 -8.20
N LEU A 41 8.38 -3.38 -9.28
CA LEU A 41 7.45 -4.04 -10.16
C LEU A 41 8.19 -5.15 -10.93
N GLY A 42 7.76 -6.39 -10.77
CA GLY A 42 8.33 -7.53 -11.48
C GLY A 42 8.05 -7.46 -12.98
N ASN A 43 8.80 -8.23 -13.76
CA ASN A 43 8.69 -8.24 -15.24
C ASN A 43 7.53 -9.08 -15.78
N ILE A 44 6.83 -9.82 -14.92
CA ILE A 44 5.71 -10.66 -15.35
C ILE A 44 4.49 -9.76 -15.57
N ARG A 45 3.78 -9.99 -16.68
CA ARG A 45 2.50 -9.35 -17.01
C ARG A 45 1.42 -10.39 -17.20
N VAL A 46 0.23 -10.08 -16.72
CA VAL A 46 -1.00 -10.87 -16.93
C VAL A 46 -2.00 -9.99 -17.66
N VAL A 47 -2.63 -10.55 -18.69
CA VAL A 47 -3.65 -9.87 -19.47
C VAL A 47 -4.97 -10.59 -19.29
N PHE A 48 -5.97 -9.86 -18.81
CA PHE A 48 -7.36 -10.29 -18.83
C PHE A 48 -8.04 -9.76 -20.09
N GLN A 49 -8.39 -10.68 -21.00
CA GLN A 49 -9.16 -10.35 -22.18
C GLN A 49 -10.63 -10.23 -21.80
N THR A 50 -11.21 -9.06 -22.01
CA THR A 50 -12.63 -8.80 -21.68
C THR A 50 -13.40 -8.34 -22.92
N SER A 51 -14.73 -8.35 -22.84
CA SER A 51 -15.58 -7.80 -23.90
C SER A 51 -15.45 -6.28 -24.08
N TYR A 52 -14.78 -5.59 -23.15
CA TYR A 52 -14.57 -4.13 -23.18
C TYR A 52 -13.12 -3.74 -23.50
N GLY A 53 -12.27 -4.71 -23.81
CA GLY A 53 -10.83 -4.49 -24.03
C GLY A 53 -9.97 -5.35 -23.12
N ASP A 54 -8.67 -5.25 -23.32
CA ASP A 54 -7.67 -5.98 -22.55
C ASP A 54 -7.32 -5.20 -21.28
N ILE A 55 -7.09 -5.92 -20.19
CA ILE A 55 -6.64 -5.36 -18.92
C ILE A 55 -5.31 -6.02 -18.56
N GLU A 56 -4.23 -5.26 -18.62
CA GLU A 56 -2.90 -5.71 -18.24
C GLU A 56 -2.58 -5.35 -16.78
N PHE A 57 -1.92 -6.25 -16.04
CA PHE A 57 -1.36 -5.97 -14.72
C PHE A 57 -0.03 -6.68 -14.47
N GLY A 58 0.73 -6.13 -13.52
CA GLY A 58 1.95 -6.70 -13.00
C GLY A 58 1.84 -7.07 -11.52
N PHE A 59 2.99 -7.30 -10.90
CA PHE A 59 3.05 -7.73 -9.51
C PHE A 59 4.30 -7.20 -8.83
N TYR A 60 4.23 -6.97 -7.52
CA TYR A 60 5.38 -6.69 -6.66
C TYR A 60 5.84 -7.98 -5.96
N PRO A 61 6.66 -8.84 -6.59
CA PRO A 61 7.05 -10.11 -5.99
C PRO A 61 7.84 -9.96 -4.69
N ASP A 62 8.57 -8.86 -4.51
CA ASP A 62 9.32 -8.59 -3.29
C ASP A 62 8.42 -8.16 -2.12
N VAL A 63 7.20 -7.69 -2.42
CA VAL A 63 6.23 -7.23 -1.43
C VAL A 63 5.31 -8.37 -0.99
N ALA A 64 4.83 -9.17 -1.93
CA ALA A 64 3.85 -10.22 -1.66
C ALA A 64 4.18 -11.53 -2.41
N PRO A 65 5.35 -12.15 -2.15
CA PRO A 65 5.86 -13.27 -2.94
C PRO A 65 4.90 -14.47 -2.97
N LYS A 66 4.25 -14.81 -1.85
CA LYS A 66 3.33 -15.96 -1.78
C LYS A 66 2.03 -15.66 -2.51
N THR A 67 1.50 -14.45 -2.35
CA THR A 67 0.31 -13.98 -3.06
C THR A 67 0.55 -14.00 -4.57
N VAL A 68 1.67 -13.43 -5.02
CA VAL A 68 2.03 -13.38 -6.44
C VAL A 68 2.19 -14.79 -7.02
N ALA A 69 2.89 -15.68 -6.31
CA ALA A 69 3.06 -17.07 -6.74
C ALA A 69 1.71 -17.80 -6.90
N HIS A 70 0.78 -17.60 -5.95
CA HIS A 70 -0.54 -18.21 -5.98
C HIS A 70 -1.39 -17.71 -7.16
N ILE A 71 -1.52 -16.38 -7.32
CA ILE A 71 -2.29 -15.79 -8.43
C ILE A 71 -1.72 -16.20 -9.78
N LEU A 72 -0.40 -16.14 -9.97
CA LEU A 72 0.24 -16.56 -11.22
C LEU A 72 0.02 -18.04 -11.53
N LYS A 73 -0.02 -18.90 -10.51
CA LYS A 73 -0.32 -20.32 -10.70
C LYS A 73 -1.76 -20.51 -11.19
N LEU A 74 -2.73 -19.83 -10.58
CA LEU A 74 -4.13 -19.87 -11.02
C LEU A 74 -4.31 -19.34 -12.44
N VAL A 75 -3.63 -18.25 -12.79
CA VAL A 75 -3.60 -17.71 -14.17
C VAL A 75 -3.05 -18.76 -15.16
N ARG A 76 -1.90 -19.39 -14.84
CA ARG A 76 -1.29 -20.42 -15.70
C ARG A 76 -2.16 -21.67 -15.87
N LEU A 77 -2.92 -22.03 -14.84
CA LEU A 77 -3.90 -23.11 -14.91
C LEU A 77 -5.16 -22.72 -15.69
N GLY A 78 -5.31 -21.47 -16.10
CA GLY A 78 -6.52 -20.96 -16.75
C GLY A 78 -7.73 -20.88 -15.82
N ALA A 79 -7.52 -20.84 -14.50
CA ALA A 79 -8.60 -20.84 -13.52
C ALA A 79 -9.45 -19.56 -13.55
N TYR A 80 -8.88 -18.44 -14.03
CA TYR A 80 -9.60 -17.18 -14.25
C TYR A 80 -10.38 -17.14 -15.57
N ASN A 81 -10.21 -18.12 -16.46
CA ASN A 81 -11.00 -18.16 -17.69
C ASN A 81 -12.47 -18.34 -17.35
N THR A 82 -13.31 -17.57 -18.05
CA THR A 82 -14.76 -17.45 -17.83
C THR A 82 -15.16 -16.93 -16.43
N ASN A 83 -14.25 -16.26 -15.72
CA ASN A 83 -14.53 -15.56 -14.47
C ASN A 83 -15.00 -14.12 -14.78
N HIS A 84 -15.50 -13.40 -13.77
CA HIS A 84 -16.06 -12.06 -13.93
C HIS A 84 -15.68 -11.11 -12.78
N PHE A 85 -15.92 -9.82 -13.02
CA PHE A 85 -15.94 -8.82 -11.95
C PHE A 85 -17.31 -8.83 -11.28
N PHE A 86 -17.43 -9.36 -10.07
CA PHE A 86 -18.72 -9.45 -9.37
C PHE A 86 -19.13 -8.15 -8.66
N ARG A 87 -18.18 -7.23 -8.46
CA ARG A 87 -18.41 -5.94 -7.83
C ARG A 87 -17.61 -4.86 -8.55
N VAL A 88 -18.27 -3.77 -8.92
CA VAL A 88 -17.64 -2.58 -9.50
C VAL A 88 -18.23 -1.34 -8.85
N ASP A 89 -17.42 -0.70 -8.01
CA ASP A 89 -17.77 0.54 -7.31
C ASP A 89 -16.96 1.69 -7.91
N ARG A 90 -17.66 2.59 -8.62
CA ARG A 90 -17.03 3.74 -9.27
C ARG A 90 -16.24 4.56 -8.24
N GLY A 91 -14.96 4.79 -8.54
CA GLY A 91 -14.06 5.57 -7.68
C GLY A 91 -13.47 4.77 -6.52
N PHE A 92 -13.77 3.47 -6.41
CA PHE A 92 -13.20 2.61 -5.37
C PHE A 92 -12.53 1.37 -5.96
N VAL A 93 -13.28 0.34 -6.37
CA VAL A 93 -12.70 -0.94 -6.83
C VAL A 93 -13.50 -1.58 -7.97
N ALA A 94 -12.80 -2.32 -8.83
CA ALA A 94 -13.36 -3.40 -9.62
C ALA A 94 -12.81 -4.73 -9.08
N GLN A 95 -13.68 -5.59 -8.56
CA GLN A 95 -13.26 -6.80 -7.85
C GLN A 95 -13.58 -8.06 -8.65
N VAL A 96 -12.53 -8.86 -8.89
CA VAL A 96 -12.59 -10.16 -9.55
C VAL A 96 -13.13 -11.19 -8.56
N ALA A 97 -14.07 -12.02 -9.01
CA ALA A 97 -14.64 -13.06 -8.18
C ALA A 97 -13.64 -14.18 -7.89
N ASP A 98 -13.83 -14.86 -6.75
CA ASP A 98 -13.04 -16.04 -6.41
C ASP A 98 -13.25 -17.15 -7.46
N VAL A 99 -12.18 -17.81 -7.91
CA VAL A 99 -12.23 -18.82 -8.98
C VAL A 99 -13.08 -20.04 -8.62
N ILE A 100 -13.29 -20.34 -7.34
CA ILE A 100 -14.13 -21.46 -6.88
C ILE A 100 -15.61 -21.19 -7.12
N GLY A 101 -16.04 -19.93 -7.08
CA GLY A 101 -17.46 -19.55 -7.18
C GLY A 101 -17.82 -18.60 -8.32
N GLY A 102 -16.83 -17.98 -8.96
CA GLY A 102 -17.03 -16.85 -9.87
C GLY A 102 -17.06 -17.19 -11.36
N ARG A 103 -16.78 -18.43 -11.74
CA ARG A 103 -16.61 -18.78 -13.16
C ARG A 103 -17.74 -19.63 -13.73
N GLU A 104 -18.04 -19.41 -15.01
CA GLU A 104 -19.08 -20.16 -15.73
C GLU A 104 -18.67 -21.60 -16.02
N ALA A 105 -17.46 -21.81 -16.53
CA ALA A 105 -16.94 -23.14 -16.83
C ALA A 105 -16.48 -23.86 -15.55
N PRO A 106 -16.75 -25.17 -15.40
CA PRO A 106 -16.33 -25.91 -14.22
C PRO A 106 -14.79 -25.96 -14.10
N LEU A 107 -14.32 -26.01 -12.85
CA LEU A 107 -12.92 -26.29 -12.54
C LEU A 107 -12.61 -27.76 -12.78
N ASN A 108 -11.47 -28.02 -13.42
CA ASN A 108 -10.86 -29.33 -13.35
C ASN A 108 -10.27 -29.58 -11.93
N ALA A 109 -9.83 -30.80 -11.67
CA ALA A 109 -9.33 -31.18 -10.34
C ALA A 109 -8.14 -30.34 -9.87
N GLU A 110 -7.20 -30.01 -10.76
CA GLU A 110 -6.00 -29.24 -10.41
C GLU A 110 -6.33 -27.77 -10.14
N GLN A 111 -7.17 -27.16 -10.98
CA GLN A 111 -7.63 -25.78 -10.80
C GLN A 111 -8.40 -25.64 -9.48
N ARG A 112 -9.25 -26.62 -9.15
CA ARG A 112 -9.98 -26.65 -7.88
C ARG A 112 -9.04 -26.77 -6.68
N ALA A 113 -8.12 -27.75 -6.73
CA ALA A 113 -7.18 -27.98 -5.64
C ALA A 113 -6.27 -26.76 -5.38
N GLU A 114 -5.94 -25.98 -6.41
CA GLU A 114 -5.23 -24.73 -6.23
C GLU A 114 -6.16 -23.60 -5.75
N GLY A 115 -7.34 -23.44 -6.33
CA GLY A 115 -8.27 -22.35 -6.00
C GLY A 115 -8.85 -22.41 -4.58
N GLU A 116 -8.89 -23.60 -3.96
CA GLU A 116 -9.34 -23.77 -2.57
C GLU A 116 -8.28 -23.37 -1.53
N LYS A 117 -7.07 -23.03 -1.95
CA LYS A 117 -6.00 -22.59 -1.05
C LYS A 117 -6.20 -21.13 -0.67
N THR A 118 -5.71 -20.80 0.53
CA THR A 118 -5.50 -19.42 0.94
C THR A 118 -4.00 -19.10 1.01
N VAL A 119 -3.69 -17.80 0.98
CA VAL A 119 -2.36 -17.26 1.16
C VAL A 119 -2.29 -16.49 2.50
N PRO A 120 -1.14 -16.54 3.19
CA PRO A 120 -0.96 -15.75 4.41
C PRO A 120 -0.96 -14.26 4.10
N GLY A 121 -1.30 -13.44 5.09
CA GLY A 121 -1.27 -11.98 4.97
C GLY A 121 0.15 -11.44 4.75
N GLU A 122 0.38 -10.80 3.60
CA GLU A 122 1.63 -10.13 3.24
C GLU A 122 1.46 -8.61 3.23
N PHE A 123 1.69 -7.98 4.38
CA PHE A 123 1.42 -6.57 4.61
C PHE A 123 2.56 -5.67 4.08
N SER A 124 2.19 -4.52 3.49
CA SER A 124 3.15 -3.63 2.84
C SER A 124 2.95 -2.16 3.22
N LYS A 125 3.97 -1.33 2.95
CA LYS A 125 3.87 0.13 3.03
C LYS A 125 3.35 0.77 1.73
N VAL A 126 3.07 -0.02 0.70
CA VAL A 126 2.55 0.46 -0.57
C VAL A 126 1.18 1.09 -0.32
N LYS A 127 0.97 2.27 -0.89
CA LYS A 127 -0.26 3.04 -0.71
C LYS A 127 -1.35 2.54 -1.63
N HIS A 128 -2.57 2.45 -1.11
CA HIS A 128 -3.75 2.03 -1.87
C HIS A 128 -4.28 3.19 -2.70
N VAL A 129 -3.63 3.45 -3.84
CA VAL A 129 -4.02 4.46 -4.83
C VAL A 129 -4.60 3.82 -6.09
N ARG A 130 -5.20 4.62 -6.98
CA ARG A 130 -5.70 4.14 -8.27
C ARG A 130 -4.61 3.36 -9.02
N GLY A 131 -4.96 2.21 -9.58
CA GLY A 131 -4.03 1.31 -10.29
C GLY A 131 -3.34 0.30 -9.38
N ILE A 132 -3.60 0.30 -8.08
CA ILE A 132 -3.13 -0.78 -7.19
C ILE A 132 -4.12 -1.93 -7.21
N LEU A 133 -3.61 -3.14 -7.12
CA LEU A 133 -4.38 -4.34 -6.88
C LEU A 133 -4.35 -4.66 -5.38
N SER A 134 -5.41 -5.24 -4.82
CA SER A 134 -5.47 -5.63 -3.42
C SER A 134 -6.25 -6.92 -3.25
N MET A 135 -5.74 -7.85 -2.45
CA MET A 135 -6.43 -9.12 -2.20
C MET A 135 -7.76 -8.90 -1.47
N GLY A 136 -8.80 -9.61 -1.90
CA GLY A 136 -10.02 -9.79 -1.12
C GLY A 136 -9.80 -10.84 -0.03
N ARG A 137 -10.24 -10.55 1.20
CA ARG A 137 -10.13 -11.46 2.35
C ARG A 137 -11.25 -11.19 3.35
N TYR A 138 -11.44 -12.12 4.28
CA TYR A 138 -12.30 -11.93 5.45
C TYR A 138 -11.53 -11.26 6.60
N SER A 139 -12.09 -11.32 7.82
CA SER A 139 -11.45 -10.75 9.01
C SER A 139 -10.09 -11.37 9.31
N ASP A 140 -9.94 -12.67 9.06
CA ASP A 140 -8.68 -13.40 9.18
C ASP A 140 -7.67 -12.91 8.11
N PRO A 141 -6.49 -12.41 8.50
CA PRO A 141 -5.40 -12.07 7.59
C PRO A 141 -5.03 -13.15 6.58
N ASP A 142 -5.13 -14.42 6.95
CA ASP A 142 -4.65 -15.57 6.16
C ASP A 142 -5.76 -16.22 5.33
N SER A 143 -6.89 -15.52 5.18
CA SER A 143 -8.08 -15.99 4.45
C SER A 143 -8.14 -15.56 2.99
N ALA A 144 -7.14 -14.83 2.49
CA ALA A 144 -7.10 -14.42 1.09
C ALA A 144 -6.97 -15.65 0.18
N GLY A 145 -7.93 -15.86 -0.72
CA GLY A 145 -7.88 -16.93 -1.72
C GLY A 145 -7.46 -16.37 -3.07
N SER A 146 -8.41 -16.33 -4.01
CA SER A 146 -8.15 -15.94 -5.40
C SER A 146 -8.86 -14.65 -5.86
N SER A 147 -9.73 -14.08 -5.02
CA SER A 147 -10.36 -12.79 -5.30
C SER A 147 -9.41 -11.62 -5.05
N PHE A 148 -9.35 -10.68 -5.98
CA PHE A 148 -8.61 -9.44 -5.82
C PHE A 148 -9.34 -8.26 -6.47
N SER A 149 -9.06 -7.06 -5.98
CA SER A 149 -9.63 -5.79 -6.42
C SER A 149 -8.60 -4.99 -7.18
N MET A 150 -9.02 -4.34 -8.27
CA MET A 150 -8.28 -3.25 -8.91
C MET A 150 -8.82 -1.92 -8.41
N LEU A 151 -7.96 -1.06 -7.86
CA LEU A 151 -8.36 0.22 -7.30
C LEU A 151 -8.64 1.23 -8.42
N LEU A 152 -9.87 1.74 -8.42
CA LEU A 152 -10.35 2.77 -9.35
C LEU A 152 -10.18 4.19 -8.80
N GLY A 153 -9.81 4.32 -7.52
CA GLY A 153 -9.52 5.57 -6.82
C GLY A 153 -8.65 5.33 -5.58
N ASN A 154 -8.45 6.36 -4.76
CA ASN A 154 -7.63 6.27 -3.55
C ASN A 154 -8.43 5.66 -2.39
N ALA A 155 -7.83 4.71 -1.68
CA ALA A 155 -8.43 3.98 -0.57
C ALA A 155 -7.47 3.90 0.63
N PRO A 156 -7.11 5.03 1.27
CA PRO A 156 -6.15 5.05 2.38
C PRO A 156 -6.61 4.26 3.61
N HIS A 157 -7.91 3.95 3.73
CA HIS A 157 -8.44 3.06 4.77
C HIS A 157 -8.03 1.59 4.57
N LEU A 158 -7.47 1.24 3.41
CA LEU A 158 -6.88 -0.06 3.11
C LEU A 158 -5.36 -0.07 3.26
N ASP A 159 -4.72 1.06 3.51
CA ASP A 159 -3.26 1.15 3.67
C ASP A 159 -2.77 0.18 4.76
N GLY A 160 -1.58 -0.39 4.55
CA GLY A 160 -1.02 -1.39 5.45
C GLY A 160 -1.53 -2.80 5.17
N GLN A 161 -2.38 -2.99 4.16
CA GLN A 161 -2.81 -4.31 3.66
C GLN A 161 -1.96 -4.78 2.46
N VAL A 162 -2.24 -5.98 1.95
CA VAL A 162 -1.56 -6.55 0.77
C VAL A 162 -1.85 -5.69 -0.45
N ALA A 163 -0.80 -5.25 -1.15
CA ALA A 163 -0.89 -4.50 -2.41
C ALA A 163 -0.14 -5.27 -3.52
N LEU A 164 -0.82 -5.48 -4.65
CA LEU A 164 -0.26 -5.90 -5.95
C LEU A 164 -0.40 -4.69 -6.92
N HIS A 165 0.07 -4.73 -8.17
CA HIS A 165 0.08 -3.53 -9.05
C HIS A 165 -0.48 -3.75 -10.43
N LEU A 166 -1.37 -2.87 -10.90
CA LEU A 166 -1.91 -2.87 -12.26
C LEU A 166 -1.19 -1.78 -13.06
N ASP A 167 -0.47 -2.19 -14.11
CA ASP A 167 -0.04 -1.28 -15.18
C ASP A 167 -1.17 -1.19 -16.20
N TYR A 168 -1.93 -0.11 -16.18
CA TYR A 168 -3.04 0.09 -17.11
C TYR A 168 -2.52 0.31 -18.54
N PHE A 169 -2.88 -0.57 -19.47
CA PHE A 169 -2.86 -0.32 -20.92
C PHE A 169 -4.27 -0.51 -21.50
N MET A 170 -4.62 0.31 -22.50
CA MET A 170 -5.97 0.48 -23.07
C MET A 170 -6.42 -0.68 -23.95
#